data_AF-A0A931YD05-F1
#
_entry.id   AF-A0A931YD05-F1
#
_cell.length_a   1.000
_cell.length_b   1.000
_cell.length_c   1.000
_cell.angle_alpha   90.00
_cell.angle_beta   90.00
_cell.angle_gamma   90.00
#
_symmetry.space_group_name_H-M   'P 1'
#
loop_
_entity.id
_entity.type
_entity.pdbx_description
1 polymer ?
#
loop_
_entity_poly.entity_id
_entity_poly.type
_entity_poly.pdbx_seq_one_letter_code
_entity_poly.pdbx_strand_id
1 'polypeptide(L)'
;MNRNSILFLRIVIMLIGIVALAIMVRFPLTEGRAANLDLFSIYADPFIVYGYLASIVFFVALYQAFKLLGYIGQNKVFSLNSVKTLRTIKYCAIVLSILIVIAAIYIRISCCTVAEVDGGDDPAGF
;
A
#
# COMPACT_ATOMS: atom_id res chain seq x y z
N MET A 1 -12.06 -21.72 -16.33
CA MET A 1 -12.86 -20.54 -15.93
C MET A 1 -13.40 -19.88 -17.19
N ASN A 2 -14.65 -19.43 -17.19
CA ASN A 2 -15.28 -18.83 -18.38
C ASN A 2 -14.57 -17.52 -18.74
N ARG A 3 -14.46 -17.25 -20.05
CA ARG A 3 -13.75 -16.07 -20.58
C ARG A 3 -14.36 -14.76 -20.07
N ASN A 4 -15.67 -14.74 -19.85
CA ASN A 4 -16.40 -13.60 -19.28
C ASN A 4 -16.03 -13.35 -17.81
N SER A 5 -15.88 -14.39 -16.99
CA SER A 5 -15.46 -14.26 -15.59
C SER A 5 -14.04 -13.72 -15.46
N ILE A 6 -13.15 -14.12 -16.37
CA ILE A 6 -11.77 -13.61 -16.44
C ILE A 6 -11.75 -12.13 -16.81
N LEU A 7 -12.56 -11.75 -17.81
CA LEU A 7 -12.67 -10.36 -18.22
C LEU A 7 -13.24 -9.48 -17.11
N PHE A 8 -14.28 -9.97 -16.42
CA PHE A 8 -14.83 -9.30 -15.24
C PHE A 8 -13.78 -9.07 -14.15
N LEU A 9 -13.05 -10.11 -13.75
CA LEU A 9 -12.06 -9.99 -12.68
C LEU A 9 -10.87 -9.09 -13.09
N ARG A 10 -10.52 -9.03 -14.37
CA ARG A 10 -9.53 -8.07 -14.89
C ARG A 10 -9.98 -6.62 -14.74
N ILE A 11 -11.25 -6.33 -15.03
CA ILE A 11 -11.84 -5.00 -14.84
C ILE A 11 -11.84 -4.65 -13.36
N VAL A 12 -12.21 -5.57 -12.49
CA VAL A 12 -12.18 -5.37 -11.03
C VAL A 12 -10.77 -5.03 -10.55
N ILE A 13 -9.73 -5.75 -11.00
CA ILE A 13 -8.34 -5.45 -10.65
C ILE A 13 -7.94 -4.03 -11.10
N MET A 14 -8.36 -3.61 -12.30
CA MET A 14 -8.11 -2.25 -12.78
C MET A 14 -8.82 -1.21 -11.91
N LEU A 15 -10.07 -1.45 -11.55
CA LEU A 15 -10.85 -0.57 -10.67
C LEU A 15 -10.20 -0.42 -9.29
N ILE A 16 -9.74 -1.53 -8.70
CA ILE A 16 -9.02 -1.52 -7.42
C ILE A 16 -7.77 -0.63 -7.51
N GLY A 17 -7.02 -0.73 -8.62
CA GLY A 17 -5.85 0.12 -8.84
C GLY A 17 -6.20 1.62 -8.89
N ILE A 18 -7.28 1.98 -9.60
CA ILE A 18 -7.73 3.38 -9.72
C ILE A 18 -8.20 3.91 -8.36
N VAL A 19 -9.03 3.14 -7.65
CA VAL A 19 -9.54 3.52 -6.32
C VAL A 19 -8.39 3.68 -5.33
N ALA A 20 -7.44 2.74 -5.32
CA ALA A 20 -6.26 2.82 -4.46
C ALA A 20 -5.43 4.07 -4.75
N LEU A 21 -5.23 4.44 -6.03
CA LEU A 21 -4.51 5.65 -6.42
C LEU A 21 -5.25 6.91 -5.97
N ALA A 22 -6.58 6.97 -6.17
CA ALA A 22 -7.39 8.09 -5.73
C ALA A 22 -7.34 8.29 -4.21
N ILE A 23 -7.41 7.19 -3.44
CA ILE A 23 -7.26 7.21 -1.98
C ILE A 23 -5.86 7.70 -1.61
N MET A 24 -4.80 7.17 -2.23
CA MET A 24 -3.42 7.59 -1.96
C MET A 24 -3.21 9.10 -2.12
N VAL A 25 -3.77 9.70 -3.17
CA VAL A 25 -3.63 11.14 -3.42
C VAL A 25 -4.47 11.96 -2.44
N ARG A 26 -5.66 11.48 -2.06
CA ARG A 26 -6.54 12.20 -1.12
C ARG A 26 -6.09 12.09 0.34
N PHE A 27 -5.53 10.95 0.72
CA PHE A 27 -5.27 10.58 2.10
C PHE A 27 -4.38 11.59 2.87
N PRO A 28 -3.24 12.07 2.34
CA PRO A 28 -2.40 13.06 3.03
C PRO A 28 -3.13 14.36 3.36
N LEU A 29 -4.10 14.76 2.53
CA LEU A 29 -4.88 15.99 2.73
C LEU A 29 -5.94 15.86 3.83
N THR A 30 -6.32 14.64 4.18
CA THR A 30 -7.35 14.35 5.19
C THR A 30 -6.77 14.01 6.56
N GLU A 31 -5.45 13.87 6.67
CA GLU A 31 -4.79 13.59 7.94
C GLU A 31 -4.74 14.82 8.84
N GLY A 32 -4.93 14.64 10.15
CA GLY A 32 -4.75 15.71 11.14
C GLY A 32 -3.32 16.29 11.16
N ARG A 33 -2.34 15.51 10.70
CA ARG A 33 -0.94 15.95 10.50
C ARG A 33 -0.80 17.05 9.46
N ALA A 34 -1.75 17.17 8.53
CA ALA A 34 -1.75 18.21 7.51
C ALA A 34 -2.29 19.56 8.02
N ALA A 35 -2.80 19.63 9.27
CA ALA A 35 -3.32 20.86 9.84
C ALA A 35 -2.22 21.93 9.89
N ASN A 36 -2.42 23.02 9.13
CA ASN A 36 -1.51 24.18 9.01
C ASN A 36 -0.23 23.97 8.19
N LEU A 37 -0.11 22.87 7.44
CA LEU A 37 1.02 22.66 6.53
C LEU A 37 0.68 23.11 5.11
N ASP A 38 1.68 23.65 4.40
CA ASP A 38 1.56 23.88 2.96
C ASP A 38 1.55 22.56 2.19
N LEU A 39 1.01 22.58 0.97
CA LEU A 39 0.91 21.40 0.10
C LEU A 39 2.26 20.69 -0.07
N PHE A 40 3.36 21.41 -0.27
CA PHE A 40 4.66 20.77 -0.43
C PHE A 40 5.07 19.99 0.83
N SER A 41 4.90 20.59 2.00
CA SER A 41 5.25 19.98 3.29
C SER A 41 4.40 18.73 3.59
N ILE A 42 3.13 18.71 3.20
CA ILE A 42 2.25 17.55 3.39
C ILE A 42 2.77 16.34 2.60
N TYR A 43 3.13 16.52 1.33
CA TYR A 43 3.58 15.42 0.47
C TYR A 43 5.07 15.09 0.62
N ALA A 44 5.87 16.00 1.17
CA ALA A 44 7.26 15.76 1.53
C ALA A 44 7.42 15.05 2.89
N ASP A 45 6.33 14.83 3.62
CA ASP A 45 6.36 14.12 4.90
C ASP A 45 6.99 12.72 4.74
N PRO A 46 8.00 12.35 5.57
CA PRO A 46 8.71 11.09 5.42
C PRO A 46 7.80 9.84 5.47
N PHE A 47 6.72 9.88 6.24
CA PHE A 47 5.77 8.78 6.35
C PHE A 47 4.90 8.66 5.09
N ILE A 48 4.49 9.79 4.51
CA ILE A 48 3.75 9.82 3.24
C ILE A 48 4.63 9.33 2.09
N VAL A 49 5.87 9.83 1.99
CA VAL A 49 6.86 9.38 1.00
C VAL A 49 7.12 7.87 1.14
N TYR A 50 7.25 7.38 2.37
CA TYR A 50 7.38 5.95 2.65
C TYR A 50 6.17 5.15 2.11
N GLY A 51 4.95 5.60 2.41
CA GLY A 51 3.73 4.97 1.90
C GLY A 51 3.67 4.94 0.38
N TYR A 52 4.17 5.99 -0.27
CA TYR A 52 4.24 6.10 -1.73
C TYR A 52 5.26 5.15 -2.34
N LEU A 53 6.40 4.96 -1.68
CA LEU A 53 7.38 3.96 -2.10
C LEU A 53 6.85 2.53 -1.91
N ALA A 54 6.17 2.26 -0.79
CA ALA A 54 5.56 0.96 -0.52
C ALA A 54 4.47 0.60 -1.53
N SER A 55 3.68 1.59 -1.96
CA SER A 55 2.59 1.37 -2.92
C SER A 55 3.08 0.91 -4.29
N ILE A 56 4.32 1.24 -4.69
CA ILE A 56 4.94 0.71 -5.92
C ILE A 56 4.88 -0.81 -5.94
N VAL A 57 5.19 -1.47 -4.81
CA VAL A 57 5.17 -2.93 -4.69
C VAL A 57 3.74 -3.48 -4.83
N PHE A 58 2.75 -2.77 -4.29
CA PHE A 58 1.33 -3.10 -4.44
C PHE A 58 0.86 -3.01 -5.89
N PHE A 59 1.19 -1.93 -6.62
CA PHE A 59 0.84 -1.80 -8.02
C PHE A 59 1.55 -2.83 -8.92
N VAL A 60 2.80 -3.19 -8.59
CA VAL A 60 3.49 -4.30 -9.25
C VAL A 60 2.74 -5.61 -9.03
N ALA A 61 2.24 -5.88 -7.82
CA ALA A 61 1.45 -7.08 -7.53
C ALA A 61 0.13 -7.11 -8.33
N LEU A 62 -0.59 -5.98 -8.41
CA LEU A 62 -1.81 -5.85 -9.20
C LEU A 62 -1.57 -6.10 -10.69
N TYR A 63 -0.51 -5.53 -11.25
CA TYR A 63 -0.13 -5.75 -12.64
C TYR A 63 0.17 -7.23 -12.93
N GLN A 64 0.90 -7.88 -12.03
CA GLN A 64 1.19 -9.31 -12.14
C GLN A 64 -0.08 -10.16 -12.02
N ALA A 65 -1.01 -9.80 -11.14
CA ALA A 65 -2.31 -10.48 -11.03
C ALA A 65 -3.13 -10.35 -12.32
N PHE A 66 -3.17 -9.17 -12.94
CA PHE A 66 -3.83 -8.94 -14.23
C PHE A 66 -3.24 -9.81 -15.35
N LYS A 67 -1.91 -9.93 -15.38
CA LYS A 67 -1.17 -10.76 -16.33
C LYS A 67 -1.44 -12.25 -16.11
N LEU A 68 -1.44 -12.71 -14.86
CA LEU A 68 -1.77 -14.09 -14.50
C LEU A 68 -3.16 -14.49 -14.98
N LEU A 69 -4.14 -13.61 -14.83
CA LEU A 69 -5.50 -13.81 -15.32
C LEU A 69 -5.57 -13.96 -16.84
N GLY A 70 -4.68 -13.29 -17.56
CA GLY A 70 -4.53 -13.47 -19.01
C GLY A 70 -4.04 -14.84 -19.39
N TYR A 71 -3.04 -15.33 -18.66
CA TYR A 71 -2.56 -16.69 -18.87
C TYR A 71 -3.62 -17.73 -18.53
N ILE A 72 -4.44 -17.49 -17.50
CA ILE A 72 -5.60 -18.34 -17.19
C ILE A 72 -6.62 -18.33 -18.34
N GLY A 73 -6.88 -17.17 -18.96
CA GLY A 73 -7.78 -17.08 -20.11
C GLY A 73 -7.28 -17.76 -21.37
N GLN A 74 -5.97 -17.97 -21.48
CA GLN A 74 -5.34 -18.69 -22.58
C GLN A 74 -5.09 -20.18 -22.25
N ASN A 75 -5.60 -20.69 -21.12
CA ASN A 75 -5.29 -22.04 -20.61
C ASN A 75 -3.78 -22.32 -20.38
N LYS A 76 -2.98 -21.27 -20.19
CA LYS A 76 -1.52 -21.34 -19.96
C LYS A 76 -1.15 -21.26 -18.48
N VAL A 77 -1.99 -21.78 -17.58
CA VAL A 77 -1.84 -21.63 -16.11
C VAL A 77 -0.53 -22.25 -15.60
N PHE A 78 -0.10 -23.36 -16.19
CA PHE A 78 1.13 -24.07 -15.82
C PHE A 78 2.33 -23.69 -16.69
N SER A 79 2.22 -22.64 -17.50
CA SER A 79 3.37 -22.15 -18.25
C SER A 79 4.43 -21.56 -17.31
N LEU A 80 5.69 -21.63 -17.73
CA LEU A 80 6.81 -21.03 -17.01
C LEU A 80 6.55 -19.55 -16.67
N ASN A 81 5.93 -18.82 -17.60
CA ASN A 81 5.56 -17.42 -17.43
C ASN A 81 4.53 -17.20 -16.32
N SER A 82 3.51 -18.06 -16.24
CA SER A 82 2.48 -18.00 -15.20
C SER A 82 3.06 -18.28 -13.81
N VAL A 83 3.91 -19.31 -13.71
CA VAL A 83 4.59 -19.64 -12.45
C VAL A 83 5.52 -18.51 -12.01
N LYS A 84 6.25 -17.90 -12.95
CA LYS A 84 7.10 -16.73 -12.67
C LYS A 84 6.26 -15.54 -12.17
N THR A 85 5.14 -15.24 -12.82
CA THR A 85 4.21 -14.19 -12.40
C THR A 85 3.65 -14.46 -11.00
N LEU A 86 3.21 -15.68 -10.71
CA LEU A 86 2.71 -16.05 -9.37
C LEU A 86 3.80 -15.92 -8.30
N ARG A 87 5.04 -16.32 -8.63
CA ARG A 87 6.20 -16.15 -7.75
C ARG A 87 6.47 -14.68 -7.46
N THR A 88 6.38 -13.81 -8.46
CA THR A 88 6.51 -12.36 -8.24
C THR A 88 5.43 -11.83 -7.31
N ILE A 89 4.17 -12.23 -7.48
CA ILE A 89 3.07 -11.85 -6.56
C ILE A 89 3.38 -12.28 -5.13
N LYS A 90 3.87 -13.51 -4.93
CA LYS A 90 4.28 -14.00 -3.61
C LYS A 90 5.37 -13.13 -2.98
N TYR A 91 6.40 -12.77 -3.74
CA TYR A 91 7.45 -11.88 -3.23
C TYR A 91 6.94 -10.48 -2.92
N CYS A 92 6.08 -9.90 -3.77
CA CYS A 92 5.43 -8.62 -3.48
C CYS A 92 4.63 -8.69 -2.17
N ALA A 93 3.89 -9.78 -1.92
CA ALA A 93 3.16 -9.96 -0.67
C ALA A 93 4.10 -10.00 0.56
N ILE A 94 5.22 -10.74 0.48
CA ILE A 94 6.21 -10.79 1.56
C ILE A 94 6.81 -9.40 1.82
N VAL A 95 7.20 -8.69 0.76
CA VAL A 95 7.78 -7.34 0.87
C VAL A 95 6.76 -6.38 1.49
N LEU A 96 5.50 -6.40 1.03
CA LEU A 96 4.45 -5.57 1.61
C LEU A 96 4.22 -5.89 3.09
N SER A 97 4.19 -7.17 3.48
CA SER A 97 4.08 -7.55 4.88
C SER A 97 5.21 -6.98 5.74
N ILE A 98 6.46 -7.04 5.25
CA ILE A 98 7.62 -6.47 5.95
C ILE A 98 7.49 -4.94 6.05
N LEU A 99 7.11 -4.27 4.96
CA LEU A 99 6.90 -2.82 4.95
C LEU A 99 5.82 -2.39 5.95
N ILE A 100 4.71 -3.13 6.02
CA ILE A 100 3.64 -2.85 6.99
C ILE A 100 4.15 -2.99 8.44
N VAL A 101 4.95 -4.02 8.73
CA VAL A 101 5.54 -4.20 10.07
C VAL A 101 6.48 -3.04 10.41
N ILE A 102 7.34 -2.63 9.46
CA ILE A 102 8.23 -1.48 9.64
C ILE A 102 7.43 -0.20 9.91
N ALA A 103 6.37 0.06 9.14
CA ALA A 103 5.49 1.21 9.35
C ALA A 103 4.83 1.19 10.74
N ALA A 104 4.35 0.02 11.18
CA ALA A 104 3.74 -0.13 12.50
C ALA A 104 4.74 0.12 13.64
N ILE A 105 5.98 -0.37 13.51
CA ILE A 105 7.06 -0.10 14.47
C ILE A 105 7.40 1.39 14.48
N TYR A 106 7.50 2.03 13.31
CA TYR A 106 7.76 3.47 13.21
C TYR A 106 6.69 4.29 13.94
N ILE A 107 5.41 4.01 13.69
CA ILE A 107 4.30 4.69 14.36
C ILE A 107 4.35 4.47 15.88
N ARG A 108 4.64 3.24 16.33
CA ARG A 108 4.79 2.91 17.76
C ARG A 108 5.89 3.74 18.42
N ILE A 109 7.07 3.81 17.79
CA ILE A 109 8.20 4.57 18.32
C ILE A 109 7.86 6.05 18.35
N SER A 110 7.37 6.63 17.23
CA SER A 110 6.99 8.05 17.18
C SER A 110 5.93 8.42 18.21
N CYS A 111 4.95 7.54 18.45
CA CYS A 111 3.93 7.75 19.47
C CYS A 111 4.52 7.67 20.89
N CYS A 112 5.35 6.67 21.19
CA CYS A 112 5.99 6.55 22.49
C CYS A 112 6.97 7.70 22.79
N THR A 113 7.74 8.15 21.80
CA THR A 113 8.65 9.30 21.98
C THR A 113 7.89 10.60 22.26
N VAL A 114 6.72 10.79 21.64
CA VAL A 114 5.87 11.96 21.93
C VAL A 114 5.30 11.86 23.35
N ALA A 115 4.87 10.68 23.78
CA ALA A 115 4.37 10.46 25.15
C ALA A 115 5.45 10.65 26.23
N GLU A 116 6.72 10.37 25.93
CA GLU A 116 7.83 10.60 26.85
C GLU A 116 8.23 12.08 26.93
N VAL A 117 8.04 12.84 25.83
CA VAL A 117 8.31 14.29 25.78
C VAL A 117 7.19 15.11 26.41
N ASP A 118 5.92 14.71 26.25
CA ASP A 118 4.77 15.35 26.91
C ASP A 118 4.56 14.87 28.36
N GLY A 119 5.29 13.84 28.81
CA GLY A 119 5.23 13.31 30.18
C GLY A 119 5.86 14.20 31.26
N GLY A 120 6.11 15.48 30.94
CA GLY A 120 6.66 16.48 31.87
C GLY A 120 5.61 17.38 32.54
N ASP A 121 4.38 17.42 32.04
CA ASP A 121 3.34 18.30 32.61
C ASP A 121 2.09 17.47 32.96
N ASP A 122 2.11 16.86 34.14
CA ASP A 122 0.90 16.49 34.89
C ASP A 122 0.33 17.77 35.55
N PRO A 123 -0.73 18.43 35.04
CA PRO A 123 -1.35 19.57 35.72
C PRO A 123 -2.22 19.16 36.92
N ALA A 124 -2.18 17.89 37.34
CA ALA A 124 -3.02 17.35 38.40
C ALA A 124 -2.24 16.39 39.32
N GLY A 125 -1.37 16.93 40.19
CA GLY A 125 -0.68 16.07 41.16
C GLY A 125 0.21 16.78 42.18
N PHE A 126 -0.40 17.57 43.08
CA PHE A 126 0.14 18.15 44.34
C PHE A 126 1.28 19.17 44.27
#